data_AF-A0A6J4UBA4-F1
#
_entry.id   AF-A0A6J4UBA4-F1
#
_cell.length_a   1.000
_cell.length_b   1.000
_cell.length_c   1.000
_cell.angle_alpha   90.00
_cell.angle_beta   90.00
_cell.angle_gamma   90.00
#
_symmetry.space_group_name_H-M   'P 1'
#
loop_
_entity.id
_entity.type
_entity.pdbx_description
1 polymer ?
#
loop_
_entity_poly.entity_id
_entity_poly.type
_entity_poly.pdbx_seq_one_letter_code
_entity_poly.pdbx_strand_id
1 'polypeptide(L)' 'MQFEWDPNKNESNLAQHGISFAAAARVFDDPHFIDMESSKLSMASSEARR' A
#
# COMPACT_ATOMS: atom_id res chain seq x y z
N MET A 1 16.74 6.04 -0.19
CA MET A 1 16.64 5.58 -1.60
C MET A 1 16.10 6.73 -2.45
N GLN A 2 16.35 6.77 -3.77
CA GLN A 2 15.71 7.78 -4.63
C GLN A 2 14.63 7.11 -5.47
N PHE A 3 13.40 7.61 -5.34
CA PHE A 3 12.23 7.12 -6.07
C PHE A 3 11.74 8.20 -7.01
N GLU A 4 11.36 7.81 -8.23
CA GLU A 4 10.76 8.68 -9.22
C GLU A 4 9.35 8.18 -9.55
N TRP A 5 8.43 9.12 -9.77
CA TRP A 5 7.07 8.84 -10.19
C TRP A 5 6.51 9.98 -11.05
N ASP A 6 5.50 9.65 -11.84
CA ASP A 6 4.75 10.63 -12.62
C ASP A 6 3.92 11.53 -11.68
N PRO A 7 3.98 12.87 -11.80
CA PRO A 7 3.19 13.79 -10.99
C PRO A 7 1.67 13.54 -11.07
N ASN A 8 1.15 13.21 -12.25
CA ASN A 8 -0.28 12.92 -12.46
C ASN A 8 -0.69 11.63 -11.73
N LYS A 9 0.22 10.65 -11.66
CA LYS A 9 -0.02 9.44 -10.86
C LYS A 9 0.00 9.74 -9.37
N ASN A 10 0.87 10.64 -8.91
CA ASN A 10 0.88 11.04 -7.51
C ASN A 10 -0.43 11.72 -7.09
N GLU A 11 -0.95 12.61 -7.93
CA GLU A 11 -2.28 13.23 -7.72
C GLU A 11 -3.39 12.18 -7.69
N SER A 12 -3.36 11.24 -8.65
CA SER A 12 -4.32 10.15 -8.70
C SER A 12 -4.25 9.24 -7.45
N ASN A 13 -3.05 8.94 -6.98
CA ASN A 13 -2.82 8.12 -5.77
C ASN A 13 -3.33 8.84 -4.52
N LEU A 14 -3.10 10.16 -4.44
CA LEU A 14 -3.61 10.99 -3.34
C LEU A 14 -5.14 11.04 -3.36
N ALA A 15 -5.76 11.16 -4.53
CA ALA A 15 -7.22 11.19 -4.66
C ALA A 15 -7.87 9.83 -4.34
N GLN A 16 -7.27 8.72 -4.78
CA GLN A 16 -7.83 7.37 -4.60
C GLN A 16 -7.54 6.76 -3.23
N HIS A 17 -6.37 7.03 -2.66
CA HIS A 17 -5.86 6.35 -1.48
C HIS A 17 -5.55 7.29 -0.31
N GLY A 18 -5.64 8.61 -0.52
CA GLY A 18 -5.37 9.61 0.53
C GLY A 18 -3.90 9.75 0.91
N ILE A 19 -2.97 9.14 0.16
CA ILE A 19 -1.53 9.17 0.43
C ILE A 19 -0.74 9.51 -0.84
N SER A 20 0.33 10.28 -0.71
CA SER A 20 1.26 10.56 -1.82
C SER A 20 2.37 9.50 -1.88
N PHE A 21 3.00 9.34 -3.05
CA PHE A 21 4.16 8.43 -3.17
C PHE A 21 5.32 8.86 -2.28
N ALA A 22 5.54 10.17 -2.11
CA ALA A 22 6.55 10.68 -1.19
C ALA A 22 6.29 10.28 0.26
N ALA A 23 5.02 10.29 0.69
CA ALA A 23 4.64 9.87 2.04
C ALA A 23 4.77 8.35 2.19
N ALA A 24 4.29 7.58 1.20
CA ALA A 24 4.40 6.12 1.21
C ALA A 24 5.86 5.64 1.20
N ALA A 25 6.75 6.31 0.46
CA ALA A 25 8.17 5.95 0.37
C ALA A 25 8.91 6.03 1.72
N ARG A 26 8.39 6.79 2.70
CA ARG A 26 8.99 6.84 4.05
C ARG A 26 8.95 5.51 4.77
N VAL A 27 8.08 4.58 4.37
CA VAL A 27 8.02 3.23 4.94
C VAL A 27 9.36 2.49 4.80
N PHE A 28 10.11 2.78 3.74
CA PHE A 28 11.42 2.16 3.48
C PHE A 28 12.52 2.72 4.37
N ASP A 29 12.30 3.88 5.00
CA ASP A 29 13.24 4.50 5.94
C ASP A 29 12.87 4.19 7.41
N ASP A 30 11.81 3.42 7.67
CA ASP A 30 11.38 3.06 9.02
C ASP A 30 12.32 2.00 9.65
N PRO A 31 12.99 2.30 10.78
CA PRO A 31 13.84 1.32 11.49
C PRO A 31 13.09 0.07 11.98
N HIS A 32 11.76 0.14 12.10
CA HIS A 32 10.89 -0.95 12.52
C HIS A 32 10.06 -1.51 11.36
N PHE A 33 10.50 -1.32 10.12
CA PHE A 33 9.85 -1.87 8.95
C PHE A 33 9.58 -3.39 9.09
N ILE A 34 8.34 -3.80 8.81
CA ILE A 34 7.91 -5.20 8.85
C ILE A 34 7.43 -5.59 7.45
N ASP A 35 8.09 -6.57 6.84
CA ASP A 35 7.66 -7.20 5.59
C ASP A 35 7.27 -8.65 5.90
N MET A 36 5.96 -8.91 5.96
CA MET A 36 5.42 -10.25 6.20
C MET A 36 4.63 -10.71 4.98
N GLU A 37 4.95 -11.92 4.51
CA GLU A 37 4.25 -12.55 3.40
C GLU A 37 2.83 -12.97 3.81
N SER A 38 1.81 -12.40 3.16
CA SER A 38 0.39 -12.72 3.42
C SER A 38 -0.11 -13.98 2.70
N SER A 39 0.75 -14.89 2.24
CA SER A 39 0.38 -16.02 1.36
C SER A 39 -0.56 -17.08 1.98
N LYS A 40 -1.10 -16.83 3.18
CA LYS A 40 -2.11 -17.68 3.86
C LYS A 40 -3.29 -16.93 4.46
N LEU A 41 -3.56 -15.68 4.08
CA LEU A 41 -4.86 -15.08 4.42
C LEU A 41 -5.93 -15.64 3.47
N SER A 42 -6.28 -16.91 3.67
CA SER A 42 -7.52 -17.50 3.15
C SER A 42 -8.65 -16.70 3.77
N MET A 43 -9.17 -15.73 3.03
CA MET A 43 -10.50 -15.18 3.30
C MET A 43 -11.48 -16.32 3.06
N ALA A 44 -11.70 -17.14 4.09
CA ALA A 44 -12.97 -17.83 4.26
C ALA A 44 -14.03 -16.76 4.54
N SER A 45 -14.35 -15.95 3.52
CA SER A 45 -15.61 -15.24 3.48
C SER A 45 -16.66 -16.31 3.27
N SER A 46 -17.21 -16.80 4.38
CA SER A 46 -18.28 -17.79 4.39
C SER A 46 -19.36 -17.37 3.41
N GLU A 47 -19.65 -18.29 2.48
CA GLU A 47 -20.96 -18.38 1.84
C GLU A 47 -22.04 -18.33 2.93
N ALA A 48 -22.67 -17.17 3.12
CA ALA A 48 -24.03 -17.14 3.61
C ALA A 48 -24.95 -17.19 2.38
N ARG A 49 -25.14 -18.41 1.87
CA ARG A 49 -26.30 -18.74 1.03
C ARG A 49 -27.56 -18.52 1.88
N ARG A 50 -28.28 -17.43 1.62
CA ARG A 50 -29.75 -17.40 1.45
C ARG A 50 -30.22 -16.00 1.12
#